data_AF-A0A932LZT3-F1
#
_entry.id   AF-A0A932LZT3-F1
#
_cell.length_a   1.000
_cell.length_b   1.000
_cell.length_c   1.000
_cell.angle_alpha   90.00
_cell.angle_beta   90.00
_cell.angle_gamma   90.00
#
_symmetry.space_group_name_H-M   'P 1'
#
loop_
_entity.id
_entity.type
_entity.pdbx_description
1 polymer ?
#
loop_
_entity_poly.entity_id
_entity_poly.type
_entity_poly.pdbx_seq_one_letter_code
_entity_poly.pdbx_strand_id
1 'polypeptide(L)'
;MKPLDRFANRDFVWLFAISILFFALVAAAVGREYSTDWREIQTKYRKMLAAKKGETAVKNFQIDAKQLWIPRLGRVDRCVACHLSYEETASVPSDLPEPFKPHPALAYLEPHRFPNFGCTTCHGGQGFATRTRDAHGTVEHWEDPLITRELAQRYGLTRRELMEAKCNSCHRQDPETRGMDLINMAKRQISQRGCTGCHAMDGKGGNAGPDLTYAGDKNPELLDFSNVEGEKTALNWHVQHFKDPQKVVPGSIMPNLGIPDREAKALALLMMSWRKENFSPEYVSRPRPAAAKVIPAAAQAPFPPLNPQASEAAKRGRETFQNKGCRTCHSVGGGRIIGPDLLGVSRKRSKEWLRAWLGDPAAFIRSHPELKSWPDEFGGVVMPNQNLSSEEISALVEFLGTL
;
A
#
# COMPACT_ATOMS: atom_id res chain seq x y z
N MET A 1 41.95 -40.60 -50.30
CA MET A 1 41.14 -39.46 -49.79
C MET A 1 41.61 -39.15 -48.38
N LYS A 2 42.08 -37.93 -48.13
CA LYS A 2 42.84 -37.58 -46.92
C LYS A 2 41.90 -37.42 -45.72
N PRO A 3 42.33 -37.74 -44.49
CA PRO A 3 41.49 -37.65 -43.28
C PRO A 3 40.86 -36.26 -43.05
N LEU A 4 41.47 -35.18 -43.54
CA LEU A 4 40.95 -33.81 -43.49
C LEU A 4 39.61 -33.63 -44.26
N ASP A 5 39.38 -34.37 -45.36
CA ASP A 5 38.15 -34.25 -46.15
C ASP A 5 36.92 -34.85 -45.43
N ARG A 6 37.12 -35.85 -44.57
CA ARG A 6 36.05 -36.45 -43.76
C ARG A 6 35.60 -35.54 -42.62
N PHE A 7 36.55 -34.84 -41.99
CA PHE A 7 36.23 -33.83 -40.97
C PHE A 7 35.47 -32.66 -41.59
N ALA A 8 35.95 -32.14 -42.73
CA ALA A 8 35.28 -31.06 -43.45
C ALA A 8 33.84 -31.40 -43.87
N ASN A 9 33.58 -32.61 -44.39
CA ASN A 9 32.23 -33.02 -44.76
C ASN A 9 31.28 -33.22 -43.57
N ARG A 10 31.78 -33.77 -42.46
CA ARG A 10 30.98 -33.95 -41.24
C ARG A 10 30.64 -32.61 -40.60
N ASP A 11 31.62 -31.72 -40.52
CA ASP A 11 31.44 -30.39 -39.94
C ASP A 11 30.54 -29.52 -40.82
N PHE A 12 30.63 -29.66 -42.16
CA PHE A 12 29.72 -28.99 -43.10
C PHE A 12 28.25 -29.41 -42.89
N VAL A 13 27.97 -30.71 -42.72
CA VAL A 13 26.60 -31.19 -42.46
C VAL A 13 26.04 -30.60 -41.16
N TRP A 14 26.86 -30.55 -40.11
CA TRP A 14 26.45 -29.94 -38.83
C TRP A 14 26.24 -28.43 -38.95
N LEU A 15 27.16 -27.70 -39.60
CA LEU A 15 27.01 -26.26 -39.84
C LEU A 15 25.77 -25.95 -40.67
N PHE A 16 25.48 -26.76 -41.69
CA PHE A 16 24.29 -26.63 -42.51
C PHE A 16 23.01 -26.89 -41.70
N ALA A 17 22.97 -27.96 -40.90
CA ALA A 17 21.83 -28.27 -40.04
C ALA A 17 21.58 -27.18 -38.98
N ILE A 18 22.63 -26.69 -38.33
CA ILE A 18 22.55 -25.58 -37.36
C ILE A 18 22.08 -24.30 -38.06
N SER A 19 22.55 -24.03 -39.28
CA SER A 19 22.12 -22.87 -40.06
C SER A 19 20.63 -22.95 -40.41
N ILE A 20 20.15 -24.11 -40.87
CA ILE A 20 18.71 -24.32 -41.13
C ILE A 20 17.91 -24.12 -39.84
N LEU A 21 18.34 -24.70 -38.72
CA LEU A 21 17.67 -24.52 -37.44
C LEU A 21 17.63 -23.04 -37.04
N PHE A 22 18.74 -22.32 -37.18
CA PHE A 22 18.80 -20.89 -36.92
C PHE A 22 17.80 -20.10 -37.78
N PHE A 23 17.77 -20.33 -39.09
CA PHE A 23 16.83 -19.64 -39.98
C PHE A 23 15.37 -20.01 -39.69
N ALA A 24 15.09 -21.27 -39.35
CA ALA A 24 13.76 -21.70 -38.93
C ALA A 24 13.31 -21.00 -37.64
N LEU A 25 14.21 -20.88 -36.65
CA LEU A 25 13.94 -20.16 -35.40
C LEU A 25 13.74 -18.66 -35.64
N VAL A 26 14.52 -18.04 -36.53
CA VAL A 26 14.32 -16.63 -36.93
C VAL A 26 12.97 -16.45 -37.62
N ALA A 27 12.61 -17.32 -38.57
CA ALA A 27 11.31 -17.26 -39.25
C ALA A 27 10.14 -17.44 -38.26
N ALA A 28 10.28 -18.37 -37.31
CA ALA A 28 9.31 -18.56 -36.24
C ALA A 28 9.19 -17.33 -35.33
N ALA A 29 10.31 -16.70 -34.97
CA ALA A 29 10.32 -15.48 -34.16
C ALA A 29 9.66 -14.30 -34.89
N VAL A 30 9.95 -14.12 -36.19
CA VAL A 30 9.30 -13.12 -37.03
C VAL A 30 7.80 -13.39 -37.13
N GLY A 31 7.39 -14.63 -37.43
CA GLY A 31 5.97 -15.01 -37.48
C GLY A 31 5.25 -14.78 -36.14
N ARG A 32 5.93 -15.02 -35.02
CA ARG A 32 5.40 -14.72 -33.68
C ARG A 32 5.23 -13.21 -33.45
N GLU A 33 6.12 -12.37 -33.95
CA GLU A 33 6.01 -10.91 -33.79
C GLU A 33 4.88 -10.32 -34.65
N TYR A 34 4.71 -10.82 -35.88
CA TYR A 34 3.64 -10.38 -36.78
C TYR A 34 2.25 -10.88 -36.38
N SER A 35 2.15 -11.91 -35.54
CA SER A 35 0.90 -12.47 -35.01
C SER A 35 0.49 -11.88 -33.66
N THR A 36 0.90 -10.64 -33.37
CA THR A 36 0.53 -9.93 -32.13
C THR A 36 -0.82 -9.22 -32.27
N ASP A 37 -1.66 -9.34 -31.24
CA ASP A 37 -3.07 -8.90 -31.26
C ASP A 37 -3.23 -7.39 -31.45
N TRP A 38 -2.25 -6.59 -30.97
CA TRP A 38 -2.32 -5.13 -30.98
C TRP A 38 -2.42 -4.54 -32.40
N ARG A 39 -1.83 -5.19 -33.42
CA ARG A 39 -1.88 -4.70 -34.81
C ARG A 39 -3.31 -4.75 -35.36
N GLU A 40 -4.00 -5.86 -35.11
CA GLU A 40 -5.39 -6.03 -35.53
C GLU A 40 -6.32 -5.06 -34.78
N ILE A 41 -6.10 -4.91 -33.46
CA ILE A 41 -6.85 -4.00 -32.60
C ILE A 41 -6.69 -2.55 -33.08
N GLN A 42 -5.47 -2.08 -33.35
CA GLN A 42 -5.22 -0.74 -33.88
C GLN A 42 -5.82 -0.53 -35.26
N THR A 43 -5.79 -1.55 -36.13
CA THR A 43 -6.43 -1.49 -37.45
C THR A 43 -7.96 -1.31 -37.32
N LYS A 44 -8.59 -2.06 -36.41
CA LYS A 44 -10.02 -1.93 -36.10
C LYS A 44 -10.34 -0.56 -35.52
N TYR A 45 -9.52 -0.06 -34.59
CA TYR A 45 -9.69 1.27 -34.01
C TYR A 45 -9.62 2.37 -35.07
N ARG A 46 -8.61 2.34 -35.94
CA ARG A 46 -8.45 3.30 -37.04
C ARG A 46 -9.69 3.33 -37.94
N LYS A 47 -10.20 2.18 -38.37
CA LYS A 47 -11.42 2.09 -39.19
C LYS A 47 -12.62 2.68 -38.47
N MET A 48 -12.79 2.36 -37.18
CA MET A 48 -13.88 2.88 -36.35
C MET A 48 -13.78 4.40 -36.18
N LEU A 49 -12.59 4.92 -35.92
CA LEU A 49 -12.34 6.35 -35.73
C LEU A 49 -12.58 7.13 -37.02
N ALA A 50 -12.15 6.60 -38.17
CA ALA A 50 -12.43 7.18 -39.49
C ALA A 50 -13.94 7.24 -39.75
N ALA A 51 -14.68 6.16 -39.44
CA ALA A 51 -16.12 6.11 -39.62
C ALA A 51 -16.88 7.09 -38.72
N LYS A 52 -16.40 7.34 -37.49
CA LYS A 52 -17.08 8.23 -36.52
C LYS A 52 -16.66 9.69 -36.59
N LYS A 53 -15.39 9.99 -36.87
CA LYS A 53 -14.82 11.35 -36.85
C LYS A 53 -14.32 11.84 -38.22
N GLY A 54 -14.44 11.01 -39.26
CA GLY A 54 -13.96 11.31 -40.62
C GLY A 54 -12.48 10.97 -40.84
N GLU A 55 -12.08 10.91 -42.10
CA GLU A 55 -10.71 10.53 -42.54
C GLU A 55 -9.62 11.48 -42.01
N THR A 56 -9.95 12.75 -41.76
CA THR A 56 -9.01 13.72 -41.20
C THR A 56 -8.56 13.35 -39.79
N ALA A 57 -9.42 12.71 -38.99
CA ALA A 57 -9.12 12.29 -37.62
C ALA A 57 -8.09 11.15 -37.55
N VAL A 58 -7.93 10.38 -38.63
CA VAL A 58 -7.00 9.24 -38.69
C VAL A 58 -5.78 9.50 -39.56
N LYS A 59 -5.66 10.69 -40.14
CA LYS A 59 -4.56 11.05 -41.06
C LYS A 59 -3.18 10.77 -40.46
N ASN A 60 -3.03 11.04 -39.17
CA ASN A 60 -1.77 10.85 -38.43
C ASN A 60 -1.77 9.58 -37.55
N PHE A 61 -2.79 8.73 -37.65
CA PHE A 61 -2.85 7.51 -36.85
C PHE A 61 -1.88 6.46 -37.42
N GLN A 62 -0.79 6.23 -36.69
CA GLN A 62 0.20 5.20 -37.01
C GLN A 62 -0.11 3.90 -36.27
N ILE A 63 -0.01 2.79 -37.01
CA ILE A 63 -0.10 1.44 -36.46
C ILE A 63 1.32 0.99 -36.07
N ASP A 64 1.61 1.03 -34.78
CA ASP A 64 2.92 0.77 -34.21
C ASP A 64 2.81 0.22 -32.78
N ALA A 65 3.91 -0.33 -32.29
CA ALA A 65 4.00 -0.76 -30.91
C ALA A 65 4.04 0.48 -30.02
N LYS A 66 2.94 0.77 -29.31
CA LYS A 66 2.85 1.90 -28.38
C LYS A 66 3.23 1.46 -26.97
N GLN A 67 3.98 2.30 -26.27
CA GLN A 67 4.32 2.05 -24.87
C GLN A 67 4.45 3.36 -24.08
N LEU A 68 4.10 3.30 -22.81
CA LEU A 68 4.48 4.29 -21.82
C LEU A 68 5.76 3.80 -21.15
N TRP A 69 6.81 4.61 -21.22
CA TRP A 69 8.07 4.34 -20.51
C TRP A 69 8.17 5.25 -19.31
N ILE A 70 8.17 4.67 -18.12
CA ILE A 70 8.13 5.39 -16.84
C ILE A 70 9.34 4.98 -16.00
N PRO A 71 10.55 5.48 -16.32
CA PRO A 71 11.78 5.06 -15.67
C PRO A 71 11.74 5.22 -14.15
N ARG A 72 11.10 6.29 -13.66
CA ARG A 72 11.03 6.62 -12.24
C ARG A 72 10.17 5.66 -11.41
N LEU A 73 9.30 4.90 -12.08
CA LEU A 73 8.56 3.77 -11.48
C LEU A 73 9.16 2.42 -11.87
N GLY A 74 10.20 2.40 -12.71
CA GLY A 74 10.74 1.16 -13.28
C GLY A 74 9.71 0.40 -14.15
N ARG A 75 8.73 1.09 -14.74
CA ARG A 75 7.61 0.46 -15.44
C ARG A 75 7.63 0.76 -16.94
N VAL A 76 7.45 -0.29 -17.74
CA VAL A 76 7.02 -0.19 -19.15
C VAL A 76 5.57 -0.64 -19.21
N ASP A 77 4.73 0.12 -19.90
CA ASP A 77 3.33 -0.22 -20.06
C ASP A 77 2.91 -0.18 -21.53
N ARG A 78 2.62 -1.36 -22.08
CA ARG A 78 2.17 -1.56 -23.46
C ARG A 78 0.65 -1.75 -23.56
N CYS A 79 -0.11 -1.59 -22.47
CA CYS A 79 -1.56 -1.66 -22.53
C CYS A 79 -2.14 -0.62 -23.51
N VAL A 80 -1.47 0.54 -23.64
CA VAL A 80 -1.82 1.60 -24.60
C VAL A 80 -1.67 1.20 -26.08
N ALA A 81 -1.01 0.08 -26.38
CA ALA A 81 -0.99 -0.46 -27.74
C ALA A 81 -2.36 -1.01 -28.17
N CYS A 82 -3.19 -1.43 -27.22
CA CYS A 82 -4.53 -1.97 -27.48
C CYS A 82 -5.64 -1.02 -26.99
N HIS A 83 -5.45 -0.41 -25.81
CA HIS A 83 -6.42 0.50 -25.17
C HIS A 83 -6.20 1.94 -25.61
N LEU A 84 -6.54 2.24 -26.86
CA LEU A 84 -6.11 3.49 -27.53
C LEU A 84 -6.85 4.75 -27.07
N SER A 85 -8.03 4.61 -26.46
CA SER A 85 -8.84 5.74 -25.98
C SER A 85 -8.62 6.04 -24.49
N TYR A 86 -7.54 5.52 -23.89
CA TYR A 86 -7.26 5.64 -22.46
C TYR A 86 -7.19 7.09 -21.96
N GLU A 87 -6.65 8.02 -22.77
CA GLU A 87 -6.59 9.46 -22.46
C GLU A 87 -7.77 10.27 -23.04
N GLU A 88 -8.53 9.69 -23.96
CA GLU A 88 -9.52 10.39 -24.80
C GLU A 88 -10.92 10.45 -24.18
N THR A 89 -11.01 10.61 -22.86
CA THR A 89 -12.29 10.56 -22.12
C THR A 89 -13.30 11.62 -22.58
N ALA A 90 -12.81 12.80 -22.97
CA ALA A 90 -13.66 13.91 -23.43
C ALA A 90 -13.84 13.94 -24.96
N SER A 91 -12.96 13.31 -25.71
CA SER A 91 -12.92 13.40 -27.19
C SER A 91 -13.58 12.21 -27.87
N VAL A 92 -13.86 11.11 -27.17
CA VAL A 92 -14.39 9.87 -27.75
C VAL A 92 -15.68 9.46 -27.04
N PRO A 93 -16.70 8.95 -27.78
CA PRO A 93 -17.94 8.48 -27.17
C PRO A 93 -17.70 7.44 -26.06
N SER A 94 -18.45 7.55 -24.95
CA SER A 94 -18.30 6.67 -23.78
C SER A 94 -18.90 5.27 -23.97
N ASP A 95 -19.65 5.06 -25.05
CA ASP A 95 -20.37 3.83 -25.40
C ASP A 95 -19.58 2.91 -26.34
N LEU A 96 -18.30 3.21 -26.61
CA LEU A 96 -17.47 2.35 -27.44
C LEU A 96 -17.33 0.93 -26.85
N PRO A 97 -17.23 -0.09 -27.72
CA PRO A 97 -16.98 -1.45 -27.28
C PRO A 97 -15.57 -1.60 -26.71
N GLU A 98 -15.39 -2.56 -25.78
CA GLU A 98 -14.06 -2.95 -25.32
C GLU A 98 -13.21 -3.48 -26.50
N PRO A 99 -11.90 -3.17 -26.57
CA PRO A 99 -11.08 -2.43 -25.61
C PRO A 99 -11.01 -0.91 -25.85
N PHE A 100 -11.83 -0.36 -26.76
CA PHE A 100 -11.79 1.04 -27.19
C PHE A 100 -12.56 1.99 -26.28
N LYS A 101 -13.18 1.47 -25.23
CA LYS A 101 -13.91 2.27 -24.27
C LYS A 101 -12.95 3.24 -23.56
N PRO A 102 -13.25 4.54 -23.50
CA PRO A 102 -12.39 5.47 -22.79
C PRO A 102 -12.46 5.26 -21.28
N HIS A 103 -11.47 5.77 -20.58
CA HIS A 103 -11.48 5.75 -19.12
C HIS A 103 -12.67 6.56 -18.58
N PRO A 104 -13.33 6.16 -17.48
CA PRO A 104 -14.32 7.02 -16.84
C PRO A 104 -13.70 8.34 -16.38
N ALA A 105 -14.48 9.42 -16.44
CA ALA A 105 -14.06 10.73 -15.93
C ALA A 105 -14.00 10.69 -14.39
N LEU A 106 -12.80 10.47 -13.84
CA LEU A 106 -12.56 10.36 -12.40
C LEU A 106 -11.64 11.48 -11.94
N ALA A 107 -12.04 12.17 -10.87
CA ALA A 107 -11.35 13.36 -10.37
C ALA A 107 -9.86 13.11 -10.02
N TYR A 108 -9.51 11.89 -9.62
CA TYR A 108 -8.13 11.55 -9.27
C TYR A 108 -7.20 11.39 -10.49
N LEU A 109 -7.71 11.31 -11.73
CA LEU A 109 -6.85 11.20 -12.93
C LEU A 109 -6.12 12.50 -13.26
N GLU A 110 -6.62 13.64 -12.78
CA GLU A 110 -5.94 14.93 -12.96
C GLU A 110 -4.54 14.92 -12.30
N PRO A 111 -4.39 14.50 -11.02
CA PRO A 111 -3.08 14.26 -10.44
C PRO A 111 -2.44 12.91 -10.84
N HIS A 112 -3.21 11.92 -11.31
CA HIS A 112 -2.71 10.59 -11.70
C HIS A 112 -2.76 10.37 -13.22
N ARG A 113 -2.02 11.17 -13.98
CA ARG A 113 -1.99 11.06 -15.44
C ARG A 113 -1.25 9.79 -15.89
N PHE A 114 -1.76 9.12 -16.93
CA PHE A 114 -1.20 7.88 -17.45
C PHE A 114 0.28 7.96 -17.84
N PRO A 115 0.82 9.03 -18.46
CA PRO A 115 2.25 9.09 -18.80
C PRO A 115 3.18 9.03 -17.58
N ASN A 116 2.66 9.36 -16.39
CA ASN A 116 3.43 9.35 -15.14
C ASN A 116 3.24 8.07 -14.34
N PHE A 117 2.11 7.37 -14.48
CA PHE A 117 1.75 6.21 -13.65
C PHE A 117 1.59 4.91 -14.43
N GLY A 118 1.23 4.94 -15.71
CA GLY A 118 0.90 3.76 -16.50
C GLY A 118 -0.45 3.16 -16.11
N CYS A 119 -0.82 2.06 -16.77
CA CYS A 119 -2.05 1.32 -16.52
C CYS A 119 -1.87 0.28 -15.42
N THR A 120 -0.75 -0.46 -15.46
CA THR A 120 -0.41 -1.56 -14.55
C THR A 120 -0.24 -1.14 -13.10
N THR A 121 0.17 0.11 -12.83
CA THR A 121 0.24 0.65 -11.47
C THR A 121 -1.11 0.64 -10.77
N CYS A 122 -2.21 0.90 -11.50
CA CYS A 122 -3.56 0.90 -10.95
C CYS A 122 -4.26 -0.45 -11.17
N HIS A 123 -4.05 -1.09 -12.32
CA HIS A 123 -4.84 -2.24 -12.73
C HIS A 123 -4.14 -3.59 -12.58
N GLY A 124 -2.84 -3.63 -12.28
CA GLY A 124 -2.04 -4.85 -12.42
C GLY A 124 -1.89 -5.29 -13.87
N GLY A 125 -1.54 -6.54 -14.08
CA GLY A 125 -1.21 -7.11 -15.38
C GLY A 125 0.29 -7.04 -15.71
N GLN A 126 0.63 -7.42 -16.94
CA GLN A 126 2.00 -7.50 -17.42
C GLN A 126 2.24 -6.42 -18.49
N GLY A 127 2.87 -5.31 -18.07
CA GLY A 127 3.08 -4.14 -18.92
C GLY A 127 4.04 -4.37 -20.10
N PHE A 128 4.92 -5.36 -20.04
CA PHE A 128 5.83 -5.67 -21.15
C PHE A 128 5.19 -6.53 -22.26
N ALA A 129 4.06 -7.18 -21.98
CA ALA A 129 3.45 -8.10 -22.93
C ALA A 129 2.85 -7.37 -24.13
N THR A 130 2.91 -8.05 -25.29
CA THR A 130 2.36 -7.56 -26.57
C THR A 130 1.17 -8.39 -27.04
N ARG A 131 0.72 -9.36 -26.23
CA ARG A 131 -0.44 -10.23 -26.48
C ARG A 131 -1.44 -10.07 -25.35
N THR A 132 -2.73 -10.12 -25.66
CA THR A 132 -3.79 -9.85 -24.70
C THR A 132 -3.75 -10.80 -23.51
N ARG A 133 -3.60 -12.12 -23.76
CA ARG A 133 -3.53 -13.14 -22.71
C ARG A 133 -2.42 -12.87 -21.71
N ASP A 134 -1.23 -12.57 -22.24
CA ASP A 134 -0.03 -12.38 -21.42
C ASP A 134 -0.12 -11.04 -20.67
N ALA A 135 -0.60 -9.97 -21.33
CA ALA A 135 -0.79 -8.65 -20.74
C ALA A 135 -1.81 -8.63 -19.60
N HIS A 136 -2.88 -9.41 -19.71
CA HIS A 136 -3.88 -9.52 -18.65
C HIS A 136 -3.39 -10.37 -17.46
N GLY A 137 -2.24 -11.05 -17.60
CA GLY A 137 -1.67 -11.83 -16.50
C GLY A 137 -2.49 -13.07 -16.16
N THR A 138 -3.25 -13.64 -17.11
CA THR A 138 -3.94 -14.94 -16.92
C THR A 138 -2.98 -16.13 -17.07
N VAL A 139 -1.69 -15.88 -16.91
CA VAL A 139 -0.61 -16.85 -16.96
C VAL A 139 -0.43 -17.45 -15.57
N GLU A 140 -0.11 -18.74 -15.55
CA GLU A 140 0.10 -19.48 -14.31
C GLU A 140 1.22 -18.83 -13.48
N HIS A 141 0.99 -18.71 -12.17
CA HIS A 141 1.92 -18.12 -11.19
C HIS A 141 2.24 -16.63 -11.36
N TRP A 142 1.51 -15.89 -12.21
CA TRP A 142 1.68 -14.44 -12.27
C TRP A 142 1.11 -13.76 -11.03
N GLU A 143 1.97 -13.08 -10.27
CA GLU A 143 1.65 -12.56 -8.94
C GLU A 143 0.77 -11.29 -8.96
N ASP A 144 0.73 -10.60 -10.09
CA ASP A 144 0.01 -9.34 -10.24
C ASP A 144 -0.93 -9.33 -11.46
N PRO A 145 -1.95 -10.21 -11.52
CA PRO A 145 -2.86 -10.28 -12.65
C PRO A 145 -3.66 -8.99 -12.82
N LEU A 146 -4.19 -8.77 -14.02
CA LEU A 146 -5.10 -7.65 -14.27
C LEU A 146 -6.31 -7.77 -13.33
N ILE A 147 -6.67 -6.66 -12.69
CA ILE A 147 -7.84 -6.55 -11.82
C ILE A 147 -9.10 -6.52 -12.70
N THR A 148 -9.59 -7.70 -13.04
CA THR A 148 -10.82 -7.89 -13.81
C THR A 148 -12.06 -7.88 -12.92
N ARG A 149 -13.25 -7.82 -13.54
CA ARG A 149 -14.52 -7.94 -12.80
C ARG A 149 -14.66 -9.33 -12.20
N GLU A 150 -14.26 -10.34 -12.94
CA GLU A 150 -14.30 -11.76 -12.57
C GLU A 150 -13.35 -12.04 -11.41
N LEU A 151 -12.15 -11.43 -11.41
CA LEU A 151 -11.23 -11.52 -10.28
C LEU A 151 -11.82 -10.87 -9.01
N ALA A 152 -12.39 -9.67 -9.13
CA ALA A 152 -12.99 -9.01 -7.97
C ALA A 152 -14.20 -9.78 -7.42
N GLN A 153 -15.06 -10.29 -8.30
CA GLN A 153 -16.24 -11.08 -7.93
C GLN A 153 -15.90 -12.37 -7.17
N ARG A 154 -14.77 -13.03 -7.50
CA ARG A 154 -14.28 -14.19 -6.74
C ARG A 154 -14.08 -13.90 -5.25
N TYR A 155 -13.76 -12.65 -4.90
CA TYR A 155 -13.60 -12.22 -3.52
C TYR A 155 -14.83 -11.51 -2.95
N GLY A 156 -15.94 -11.45 -3.70
CA GLY A 156 -17.13 -10.69 -3.32
C GLY A 156 -16.87 -9.19 -3.24
N LEU A 157 -15.98 -8.68 -4.10
CA LEU A 157 -15.60 -7.27 -4.20
C LEU A 157 -15.98 -6.71 -5.57
N THR A 158 -16.16 -5.40 -5.64
CA THR A 158 -16.20 -4.69 -6.92
C THR A 158 -14.78 -4.49 -7.47
N ARG A 159 -14.67 -4.28 -8.80
CA ARG A 159 -13.38 -3.96 -9.44
C ARG A 159 -12.71 -2.73 -8.81
N ARG A 160 -13.51 -1.74 -8.37
CA ARG A 160 -12.98 -0.54 -7.71
C ARG A 160 -12.42 -0.85 -6.33
N GLU A 161 -13.15 -1.62 -5.52
CA GLU A 161 -12.69 -2.01 -4.18
C GLU A 161 -11.38 -2.80 -4.22
N LEU A 162 -11.26 -3.79 -5.12
CA LEU A 162 -10.02 -4.56 -5.27
C LEU A 162 -8.85 -3.66 -5.76
N MET A 163 -9.15 -2.67 -6.58
CA MET A 163 -8.17 -1.70 -7.09
C MET A 163 -7.65 -0.73 -6.02
N GLU A 164 -8.38 -0.51 -4.91
CA GLU A 164 -7.90 0.36 -3.82
C GLU A 164 -6.57 -0.13 -3.21
N ALA A 165 -6.32 -1.44 -3.22
CA ALA A 165 -5.04 -2.01 -2.77
C ALA A 165 -3.85 -1.48 -3.60
N LYS A 166 -4.06 -1.15 -4.88
CA LYS A 166 -3.03 -0.54 -5.73
C LYS A 166 -2.82 0.93 -5.43
N CYS A 167 -3.89 1.67 -5.15
CA CYS A 167 -3.78 3.06 -4.72
C CYS A 167 -3.00 3.16 -3.39
N ASN A 168 -3.22 2.20 -2.47
CA ASN A 168 -2.54 2.20 -1.19
C ASN A 168 -1.03 1.95 -1.28
N SER A 169 -0.50 1.43 -2.39
CA SER A 169 0.96 1.31 -2.58
C SER A 169 1.67 2.66 -2.48
N CYS A 170 1.04 3.74 -2.99
CA CYS A 170 1.54 5.12 -2.85
C CYS A 170 0.89 5.87 -1.68
N HIS A 171 -0.37 5.55 -1.36
CA HIS A 171 -1.17 6.22 -0.33
C HIS A 171 -1.10 5.54 1.05
N ARG A 172 -0.12 4.65 1.26
CA ARG A 172 0.04 3.88 2.50
C ARG A 172 0.04 4.73 3.75
N GLN A 173 0.75 5.85 3.70
CA GLN A 173 0.97 6.74 4.85
C GLN A 173 -0.16 7.76 5.08
N ASP A 174 -1.11 7.86 4.14
CA ASP A 174 -2.28 8.70 4.35
C ASP A 174 -3.18 8.07 5.42
N PRO A 175 -3.70 8.85 6.39
CA PRO A 175 -4.71 8.35 7.30
C PRO A 175 -5.97 7.89 6.56
N GLU A 176 -6.40 8.68 5.58
CA GLU A 176 -7.49 8.37 4.67
C GLU A 176 -7.22 8.97 3.29
N THR A 177 -7.72 8.30 2.25
CA THR A 177 -7.58 8.73 0.86
C THR A 177 -8.96 8.77 0.20
N ARG A 178 -9.32 9.89 -0.44
CA ARG A 178 -10.64 10.08 -1.05
C ARG A 178 -10.89 8.99 -2.12
N GLY A 179 -12.02 8.30 -2.00
CA GLY A 179 -12.43 7.25 -2.95
C GLY A 179 -11.80 5.88 -2.70
N MET A 180 -11.10 5.71 -1.57
CA MET A 180 -10.58 4.41 -1.09
C MET A 180 -11.35 3.96 0.16
N ASP A 181 -12.67 3.86 0.07
CA ASP A 181 -13.54 3.69 1.23
C ASP A 181 -13.27 2.38 1.99
N LEU A 182 -12.92 1.31 1.27
CA LEU A 182 -12.64 0.01 1.85
C LEU A 182 -11.27 0.01 2.55
N ILE A 183 -10.23 0.57 1.93
CA ILE A 183 -8.91 0.73 2.57
C ILE A 183 -8.97 1.71 3.75
N ASN A 184 -9.74 2.81 3.65
CA ASN A 184 -9.92 3.74 4.77
C ASN A 184 -10.59 3.05 5.96
N MET A 185 -11.58 2.18 5.71
CA MET A 185 -12.19 1.34 6.74
C MET A 185 -11.15 0.48 7.45
N ALA A 186 -10.29 -0.21 6.68
CA ALA A 186 -9.22 -1.03 7.24
C ALA A 186 -8.22 -0.21 8.08
N LYS A 187 -7.80 0.97 7.57
CA LYS A 187 -6.89 1.87 8.30
C LYS A 187 -7.48 2.32 9.64
N ARG A 188 -8.78 2.64 9.71
CA ARG A 188 -9.47 2.94 10.97
C ARG A 188 -9.52 1.74 11.93
N GLN A 189 -9.69 0.54 11.40
CA GLN A 189 -9.73 -0.68 12.22
C GLN A 189 -8.39 -0.98 12.88
N ILE A 190 -7.27 -0.74 12.19
CA ILE A 190 -5.93 -0.93 12.77
C ILE A 190 -5.78 -0.16 14.09
N SER A 191 -6.24 1.10 14.14
CA SER A 191 -6.17 1.92 15.36
C SER A 191 -7.27 1.57 16.36
N GLN A 192 -8.53 1.40 15.92
CA GLN A 192 -9.67 1.14 16.80
C GLN A 192 -9.59 -0.21 17.51
N ARG A 193 -9.03 -1.23 16.86
CA ARG A 193 -8.90 -2.59 17.38
C ARG A 193 -7.53 -2.85 18.01
N GLY A 194 -6.66 -1.83 18.10
CA GLY A 194 -5.38 -1.90 18.78
C GLY A 194 -4.38 -2.87 18.15
N CYS A 195 -4.42 -3.07 16.82
CA CYS A 195 -3.57 -4.05 16.14
C CYS A 195 -2.07 -3.80 16.38
N THR A 196 -1.66 -2.52 16.48
CA THR A 196 -0.29 -2.10 16.83
C THR A 196 0.16 -2.51 18.23
N GLY A 197 -0.75 -2.89 19.12
CA GLY A 197 -0.41 -3.36 20.47
C GLY A 197 0.33 -4.70 20.46
N CYS A 198 0.03 -5.56 19.48
CA CYS A 198 0.71 -6.84 19.31
C CYS A 198 1.62 -6.87 18.08
N HIS A 199 1.25 -6.18 17.00
CA HIS A 199 1.98 -6.21 15.73
C HIS A 199 2.86 -4.98 15.52
N ALA A 200 4.04 -5.19 14.94
CA ALA A 200 4.88 -4.12 14.43
C ALA A 200 4.41 -3.66 13.04
N MET A 201 4.51 -2.36 12.78
CA MET A 201 4.23 -1.70 11.50
C MET A 201 5.17 -0.49 11.37
N ASP A 202 5.95 -0.46 10.28
CA ASP A 202 6.95 0.59 10.02
C ASP A 202 7.90 0.81 11.22
N GLY A 203 8.31 -0.29 11.86
CA GLY A 203 9.21 -0.28 13.03
C GLY A 203 8.56 0.17 14.35
N LYS A 204 7.22 0.31 14.40
CA LYS A 204 6.47 0.72 15.60
C LYS A 204 5.44 -0.34 15.98
N GLY A 205 5.21 -0.55 17.27
CA GLY A 205 4.20 -1.47 17.79
C GLY A 205 4.78 -2.60 18.64
N GLY A 206 3.96 -3.62 18.88
CA GLY A 206 4.34 -4.80 19.66
C GLY A 206 5.13 -5.84 18.87
N ASN A 207 5.70 -6.81 19.57
CA ASN A 207 6.42 -7.96 19.03
C ASN A 207 5.75 -9.31 19.36
N ALA A 208 4.55 -9.29 19.93
CA ALA A 208 3.79 -10.50 20.24
C ALA A 208 3.28 -11.15 18.96
N GLY A 209 2.84 -10.33 17.99
CA GLY A 209 2.47 -10.77 16.64
C GLY A 209 3.60 -10.52 15.63
N PRO A 210 3.49 -11.10 14.42
CA PRO A 210 4.44 -10.85 13.33
C PRO A 210 4.43 -9.38 12.89
N ASP A 211 5.57 -8.91 12.38
CA ASP A 211 5.69 -7.62 11.72
C ASP A 211 4.85 -7.58 10.44
N LEU A 212 3.93 -6.62 10.37
CA LEU A 212 3.02 -6.43 9.25
C LEU A 212 3.54 -5.44 8.22
N THR A 213 4.71 -4.83 8.44
CA THR A 213 5.29 -3.79 7.56
C THR A 213 5.28 -4.19 6.09
N TYR A 214 5.56 -5.45 5.79
CA TYR A 214 5.55 -5.95 4.41
C TYR A 214 4.72 -7.22 4.28
N ALA A 215 3.56 -7.26 4.96
CA ALA A 215 2.68 -8.43 4.97
C ALA A 215 2.29 -8.91 3.55
N GLY A 216 2.16 -7.98 2.60
CA GLY A 216 1.80 -8.27 1.21
C GLY A 216 2.93 -8.91 0.38
N ASP A 217 4.18 -8.87 0.85
CA ASP A 217 5.33 -9.52 0.19
C ASP A 217 5.47 -11.00 0.59
N LYS A 218 4.62 -11.49 1.50
CA LYS A 218 4.69 -12.87 1.95
C LYS A 218 4.22 -13.80 0.82
N ASN A 219 5.15 -14.61 0.30
CA ASN A 219 4.83 -15.61 -0.72
C ASN A 219 3.68 -16.52 -0.24
N PRO A 220 2.71 -16.86 -1.11
CA PRO A 220 1.60 -17.74 -0.74
C PRO A 220 2.05 -19.09 -0.17
N GLU A 221 3.20 -19.61 -0.61
CA GLU A 221 3.78 -20.87 -0.10
C GLU A 221 4.17 -20.83 1.39
N LEU A 222 4.30 -19.64 1.98
CA LEU A 222 4.57 -19.43 3.40
C LEU A 222 3.28 -19.36 4.25
N LEU A 223 2.12 -19.58 3.63
CA LEU A 223 0.82 -19.63 4.29
C LEU A 223 0.35 -21.08 4.38
N ASP A 224 -0.10 -21.49 5.57
CA ASP A 224 -0.75 -22.78 5.75
C ASP A 224 -2.22 -22.70 5.32
N PHE A 225 -2.55 -23.39 4.24
CA PHE A 225 -3.91 -23.47 3.70
C PHE A 225 -4.71 -24.67 4.21
N SER A 226 -4.18 -25.47 5.14
CA SER A 226 -4.81 -26.72 5.60
C SER A 226 -6.20 -26.49 6.20
N ASN A 227 -6.40 -25.34 6.86
CA ASN A 227 -7.67 -24.96 7.48
C ASN A 227 -8.39 -23.81 6.76
N VAL A 228 -8.03 -23.55 5.50
CA VAL A 228 -8.68 -22.51 4.67
C VAL A 228 -9.73 -23.17 3.79
N GLU A 229 -10.97 -22.68 3.90
CA GLU A 229 -12.09 -23.13 3.07
C GLU A 229 -12.10 -22.42 1.71
N GLY A 230 -12.50 -23.12 0.65
CA GLY A 230 -12.61 -22.54 -0.70
C GLY A 230 -11.26 -22.37 -1.41
N GLU A 231 -11.08 -21.29 -2.17
CA GLU A 231 -9.87 -21.06 -2.97
C GLU A 231 -8.64 -20.78 -2.09
N LYS A 232 -7.53 -21.48 -2.37
CA LYS A 232 -6.26 -21.33 -1.63
C LYS A 232 -5.45 -20.14 -2.12
N THR A 233 -5.90 -18.93 -1.77
CA THR A 233 -5.24 -17.67 -2.13
C THR A 233 -4.83 -16.90 -0.89
N ALA A 234 -3.76 -16.10 -1.00
CA ALA A 234 -3.30 -15.27 0.11
C ALA A 234 -4.41 -14.34 0.63
N LEU A 235 -5.22 -13.76 -0.26
CA LEU A 235 -6.34 -12.91 0.14
C LEU A 235 -7.39 -13.68 0.96
N ASN A 236 -7.81 -14.87 0.50
CA ASN A 236 -8.79 -15.69 1.23
C ASN A 236 -8.24 -16.18 2.59
N TRP A 237 -6.96 -16.54 2.64
CA TRP A 237 -6.28 -16.89 3.88
C TRP A 237 -6.37 -15.75 4.90
N HIS A 238 -6.02 -14.52 4.51
CA HIS A 238 -6.08 -13.36 5.39
C HIS A 238 -7.53 -13.06 5.84
N VAL A 239 -8.50 -13.14 4.93
CA VAL A 239 -9.92 -12.95 5.27
C VAL A 239 -10.37 -13.93 6.35
N GLN A 240 -10.09 -15.23 6.18
CA GLN A 240 -10.48 -16.24 7.17
C GLN A 240 -9.71 -16.09 8.47
N HIS A 241 -8.41 -15.77 8.41
CA HIS A 241 -7.59 -15.55 9.60
C HIS A 241 -8.09 -14.34 10.41
N PHE A 242 -8.50 -13.24 9.78
CA PHE A 242 -9.10 -12.11 10.50
C PHE A 242 -10.45 -12.44 11.15
N LYS A 243 -11.23 -13.36 10.57
CA LYS A 243 -12.52 -13.80 11.12
C LYS A 243 -12.36 -14.79 12.27
N ASP A 244 -11.41 -15.72 12.14
CA ASP A 244 -11.13 -16.75 13.13
C ASP A 244 -9.65 -17.19 13.05
N PRO A 245 -8.74 -16.50 13.78
CA PRO A 245 -7.32 -16.78 13.73
C PRO A 245 -6.97 -18.20 14.18
N GLN A 246 -7.62 -18.70 15.23
CA GLN A 246 -7.37 -20.03 15.80
C GLN A 246 -7.83 -21.16 14.88
N LYS A 247 -8.90 -20.94 14.11
CA LYS A 247 -9.34 -21.90 13.09
C LYS A 247 -8.32 -22.03 11.97
N VAL A 248 -7.84 -20.90 11.43
CA VAL A 248 -6.89 -20.93 10.30
C VAL A 248 -5.49 -21.38 10.75
N VAL A 249 -5.04 -20.87 11.90
CA VAL A 249 -3.73 -21.19 12.50
C VAL A 249 -3.96 -21.74 13.91
N PRO A 250 -4.00 -23.08 14.06
CA PRO A 250 -4.15 -23.71 15.37
C PRO A 250 -3.07 -23.26 16.34
N GLY A 251 -3.48 -22.84 17.55
CA GLY A 251 -2.57 -22.29 18.57
C GLY A 251 -2.19 -20.82 18.37
N SER A 252 -2.79 -20.11 17.40
CA SER A 252 -2.60 -18.67 17.24
C SER A 252 -2.99 -17.91 18.51
N ILE A 253 -2.09 -17.04 18.98
CA ILE A 253 -2.33 -16.14 20.10
C ILE A 253 -3.10 -14.87 19.69
N MET A 254 -3.30 -14.64 18.38
CA MET A 254 -4.09 -13.51 17.90
C MET A 254 -5.54 -13.73 18.33
N PRO A 255 -6.14 -12.88 19.18
CA PRO A 255 -7.49 -13.11 19.67
C PRO A 255 -8.51 -13.05 18.55
N ASN A 256 -9.60 -13.80 18.67
CA ASN A 256 -10.75 -13.62 17.80
C ASN A 256 -11.45 -12.29 18.15
N LEU A 257 -11.34 -11.32 17.25
CA LEU A 257 -11.88 -9.96 17.41
C LEU A 257 -13.32 -9.81 16.89
N GLY A 258 -13.96 -10.91 16.48
CA GLY A 258 -15.33 -10.92 15.94
C GLY A 258 -15.47 -10.05 14.69
N ILE A 259 -14.46 -10.06 13.80
CA ILE A 259 -14.41 -9.17 12.63
C ILE A 259 -15.44 -9.63 11.58
N PRO A 260 -16.41 -8.78 11.19
CA PRO A 260 -17.36 -9.09 10.13
C PRO A 260 -16.70 -9.30 8.77
N ASP A 261 -17.37 -10.02 7.88
CA ASP A 261 -16.82 -10.42 6.58
C ASP A 261 -16.28 -9.25 5.73
N ARG A 262 -17.03 -8.15 5.66
CA ARG A 262 -16.62 -6.95 4.90
C ARG A 262 -15.39 -6.28 5.50
N GLU A 263 -15.30 -6.23 6.82
CA GLU A 263 -14.18 -5.68 7.56
C GLU A 263 -12.92 -6.55 7.40
N ALA A 264 -13.08 -7.87 7.47
CA ALA A 264 -12.00 -8.81 7.25
C ALA A 264 -11.42 -8.71 5.82
N LYS A 265 -12.29 -8.55 4.80
CA LYS A 265 -11.86 -8.26 3.42
C LYS A 265 -11.11 -6.95 3.30
N ALA A 266 -11.58 -5.90 3.97
CA ALA A 266 -10.89 -4.61 4.00
C ALA A 266 -9.48 -4.73 4.59
N LEU A 267 -9.34 -5.37 5.76
CA LEU A 267 -8.05 -5.61 6.40
C LEU A 267 -7.15 -6.50 5.55
N ALA A 268 -7.69 -7.55 4.94
CA ALA A 268 -6.94 -8.43 4.06
C ALA A 268 -6.40 -7.68 2.83
N LEU A 269 -7.20 -6.84 2.18
CA LEU A 269 -6.73 -5.98 1.09
C LEU A 269 -5.65 -4.98 1.55
N LEU A 270 -5.81 -4.42 2.75
CA LEU A 270 -4.79 -3.54 3.33
C LEU A 270 -3.48 -4.29 3.53
N MET A 271 -3.49 -5.50 4.11
CA MET A 271 -2.28 -6.32 4.27
C MET A 271 -1.65 -6.63 2.91
N MET A 272 -2.44 -7.07 1.93
CA MET A 272 -1.97 -7.38 0.57
C MET A 272 -1.41 -6.16 -0.17
N SER A 273 -1.80 -4.95 0.22
CA SER A 273 -1.26 -3.70 -0.34
C SER A 273 0.08 -3.26 0.25
N TRP A 274 0.43 -3.76 1.44
CA TRP A 274 1.67 -3.44 2.14
C TRP A 274 2.82 -4.28 1.59
N ARG A 275 3.27 -3.87 0.40
CA ARG A 275 4.40 -4.45 -0.33
C ARG A 275 5.59 -3.50 -0.35
N LYS A 276 6.79 -4.04 -0.53
CA LYS A 276 7.98 -3.23 -0.83
C LYS A 276 7.87 -2.69 -2.23
N GLU A 277 7.58 -1.39 -2.33
CA GLU A 277 7.59 -0.67 -3.59
C GLU A 277 8.65 0.44 -3.54
N ASN A 278 9.54 0.44 -4.52
CA ASN A 278 10.62 1.43 -4.62
C ASN A 278 10.16 2.63 -5.46
N PHE A 279 9.15 3.34 -4.96
CA PHE A 279 8.67 4.56 -5.62
C PHE A 279 9.59 5.75 -5.32
N SER A 280 9.85 6.56 -6.34
CA SER A 280 10.48 7.87 -6.11
C SER A 280 9.59 8.70 -5.17
N PRO A 281 10.16 9.54 -4.28
CA PRO A 281 9.38 10.26 -3.28
C PRO A 281 8.29 11.20 -3.80
N GLU A 282 8.30 11.54 -5.09
CA GLU A 282 7.25 12.30 -5.79
C GLU A 282 5.95 11.52 -6.04
N TYR A 283 6.01 10.19 -6.06
CA TYR A 283 4.86 9.31 -6.27
C TYR A 283 4.21 8.85 -4.98
N VAL A 284 4.97 8.87 -3.90
CA VAL A 284 4.46 8.53 -2.57
C VAL A 284 3.63 9.70 -2.08
N SER A 285 2.39 9.43 -1.69
CA SER A 285 1.62 10.42 -0.96
C SER A 285 2.33 10.67 0.36
N ARG A 286 2.97 11.82 0.44
CA ARG A 286 3.29 12.42 1.71
C ARG A 286 1.98 13.03 2.17
N PRO A 287 1.49 12.70 3.37
CA PRO A 287 0.39 13.43 3.94
C PRO A 287 0.75 14.91 3.84
N ARG A 288 0.11 15.65 2.92
CA ARG A 288 -0.02 17.09 3.13
C ARG A 288 -0.65 17.15 4.51
N PRO A 289 -0.05 17.81 5.51
CA PRO A 289 -0.68 17.95 6.81
C PRO A 289 -2.10 18.42 6.54
N ALA A 290 -3.06 17.51 6.73
CA ALA A 290 -4.38 17.58 6.12
C ALA A 290 -4.93 18.94 6.44
N ALA A 291 -5.01 19.84 5.43
CA ALA A 291 -5.18 21.29 5.56
C ALA A 291 -5.40 21.65 7.02
N ALA A 292 -4.28 21.75 7.77
CA ALA A 292 -4.29 21.62 9.22
C ALA A 292 -5.55 22.31 9.73
N LYS A 293 -6.51 21.55 10.29
CA LYS A 293 -7.41 22.13 11.28
C LYS A 293 -6.44 22.82 12.21
N VAL A 294 -6.40 24.16 12.11
CA VAL A 294 -5.29 24.99 12.56
C VAL A 294 -4.81 24.40 13.86
N ILE A 295 -3.64 23.77 13.82
CA ILE A 295 -3.01 23.27 15.03
C ILE A 295 -2.94 24.52 15.91
N PRO A 296 -3.61 24.57 17.07
CA PRO A 296 -3.60 25.77 17.89
C PRO A 296 -2.14 26.18 18.08
N ALA A 297 -1.82 27.46 17.93
CA ALA A 297 -0.44 27.98 17.96
C ALA A 297 0.40 27.40 19.12
N ALA A 298 -0.27 27.03 20.21
CA ALA A 298 0.14 26.11 21.27
C ALA A 298 1.09 24.96 20.91
N ALA A 299 0.81 24.16 19.88
CA ALA A 299 1.64 22.98 19.56
C ALA A 299 2.84 23.31 18.66
N GLN A 300 2.84 24.53 18.08
CA GLN A 300 3.93 25.09 17.28
C GLN A 300 4.87 25.97 18.12
N ALA A 301 4.52 26.25 19.38
CA ALA A 301 5.41 26.93 20.31
C ALA A 301 6.73 26.14 20.43
N PRO A 302 7.89 26.81 20.30
CA PRO A 302 9.18 26.20 20.55
C PRO A 302 9.15 25.47 21.89
N PHE A 303 9.64 24.24 21.91
CA PHE A 303 9.83 23.53 23.17
C PHE A 303 10.68 24.42 24.08
N PRO A 304 10.26 24.72 25.32
CA PRO A 304 11.07 25.54 26.20
C PRO A 304 12.48 24.94 26.27
N PRO A 305 13.54 25.74 26.05
CA PRO A 305 14.89 25.22 26.15
C PRO A 305 15.06 24.65 27.56
N LEU A 306 15.68 23.46 27.65
CA LEU A 306 16.07 22.93 28.96
C LEU A 306 16.96 23.96 29.64
N ASN A 307 16.79 24.09 30.96
CA ASN A 307 17.78 24.77 31.78
C ASN A 307 19.17 24.19 31.44
N PRO A 308 20.18 25.01 31.09
CA PRO A 308 21.54 24.53 30.83
C PRO A 308 22.15 23.71 31.97
N GLN A 309 21.63 23.87 33.19
CA GLN A 309 22.01 23.12 34.39
C GLN A 309 21.12 21.89 34.67
N ALA A 310 20.23 21.51 33.75
CA ALA A 310 19.39 20.33 33.90
C ALA A 310 20.24 19.05 34.03
N SER A 311 19.79 18.14 34.90
CA SER A 311 20.47 16.86 35.11
C SER A 311 20.50 16.03 33.83
N GLU A 312 21.47 15.13 33.70
CA GLU A 312 21.53 14.18 32.58
C GLU A 312 20.26 13.31 32.48
N ALA A 313 19.62 13.01 33.61
CA ALA A 313 18.33 12.32 33.63
C ALA A 313 17.21 13.15 33.00
N ALA A 314 17.15 14.47 33.27
CA ALA A 314 16.18 15.36 32.66
C ALA A 314 16.44 15.58 31.16
N LYS A 315 17.72 15.60 30.73
CA LYS A 315 18.08 15.64 29.30
C LYS A 315 17.60 14.39 28.57
N ARG A 316 17.91 13.20 29.09
CA ARG A 316 17.39 11.92 28.56
C ARG A 316 15.88 11.87 28.57
N GLY A 317 15.24 12.35 29.64
CA GLY A 317 13.78 12.40 29.74
C GLY A 317 13.15 13.27 28.66
N ARG A 318 13.77 14.40 28.31
CA ARG A 318 13.34 15.23 27.18
C ARG A 318 13.47 14.49 25.85
N GLU A 319 14.57 13.79 25.63
CA GLU A 319 14.76 12.97 24.43
C GLU A 319 13.70 11.87 24.35
N THR A 320 13.44 11.15 25.45
CA THR A 320 12.35 10.17 25.54
C THR A 320 11.00 10.81 25.23
N PHE A 321 10.71 11.99 25.79
CA PHE A 321 9.46 12.72 25.54
C PHE A 321 9.26 13.10 24.07
N GLN A 322 10.36 13.44 23.37
CA GLN A 322 10.35 13.74 21.94
C GLN A 322 10.23 12.47 21.09
N ASN A 323 11.06 11.46 21.35
CA ASN A 323 11.18 10.24 20.56
C ASN A 323 9.94 9.33 20.68
N LYS A 324 9.30 9.30 21.86
CA LYS A 324 8.04 8.57 22.08
C LYS A 324 6.81 9.33 21.57
N GLY A 325 6.99 10.53 21.01
CA GLY A 325 5.91 11.29 20.39
C GLY A 325 4.92 11.90 21.38
N CYS A 326 5.30 12.14 22.63
CA CYS A 326 4.40 12.66 23.66
C CYS A 326 3.78 14.02 23.27
N ARG A 327 4.51 14.82 22.47
CA ARG A 327 4.07 16.11 21.92
C ARG A 327 2.88 16.03 20.96
N THR A 328 2.58 14.85 20.42
CA THR A 328 1.42 14.66 19.56
C THR A 328 0.12 14.87 20.34
N CYS A 329 0.12 14.51 21.62
CA CYS A 329 -1.06 14.62 22.48
C CYS A 329 -0.93 15.70 23.55
N HIS A 330 0.28 15.99 24.05
CA HIS A 330 0.52 16.92 25.15
C HIS A 330 1.26 18.17 24.69
N SER A 331 0.81 19.34 25.18
CA SER A 331 1.56 20.58 25.05
C SER A 331 2.40 20.87 26.31
N VAL A 332 3.27 21.87 26.19
CA VAL A 332 3.97 22.48 27.33
C VAL A 332 3.82 23.99 27.19
N GLY A 333 2.90 24.58 27.96
CA GLY A 333 2.58 26.00 27.94
C GLY A 333 1.69 26.41 26.77
N GLY A 334 1.10 25.44 26.08
CA GLY A 334 0.20 25.65 24.94
C GLY A 334 -1.28 25.42 25.26
N GLY A 335 -1.61 24.97 26.48
CA GLY A 335 -2.98 24.52 26.77
C GLY A 335 -3.31 23.16 26.14
N ARG A 336 -4.54 22.70 26.34
CA ARG A 336 -4.96 21.34 25.98
C ARG A 336 -4.91 21.08 24.46
N ILE A 337 -4.40 19.91 24.07
CA ILE A 337 -4.47 19.38 22.70
C ILE A 337 -5.40 18.15 22.69
N ILE A 338 -4.84 16.95 22.82
CA ILE A 338 -5.59 15.71 23.05
C ILE A 338 -5.54 15.41 24.56
N GLY A 339 -4.33 15.38 25.11
CA GLY A 339 -4.07 15.37 26.54
C GLY A 339 -3.95 16.77 27.14
N PRO A 340 -3.89 16.86 28.48
CA PRO A 340 -3.70 18.14 29.17
C PRO A 340 -2.32 18.75 28.88
N ASP A 341 -2.22 20.06 29.09
CA ASP A 341 -0.95 20.79 29.13
C ASP A 341 -0.11 20.32 30.33
N LEU A 342 1.17 20.06 30.09
CA LEU A 342 2.10 19.56 31.09
C LEU A 342 2.95 20.64 31.76
N LEU A 343 2.80 21.92 31.39
CA LEU A 343 3.51 23.00 32.07
C LEU A 343 3.14 23.03 33.57
N GLY A 344 4.14 22.91 34.43
CA GLY A 344 3.95 22.82 35.89
C GLY A 344 3.26 21.57 36.39
N VAL A 345 3.22 20.47 35.61
CA VAL A 345 2.59 19.21 36.05
C VAL A 345 3.20 18.69 37.36
N SER A 346 4.51 18.90 37.54
CA SER A 346 5.27 18.55 38.75
C SER A 346 4.82 19.31 40.00
N ARG A 347 4.17 20.47 39.85
CA ARG A 347 3.56 21.22 40.97
C ARG A 347 2.19 20.68 41.36
N LYS A 348 1.54 19.96 40.46
CA LYS A 348 0.18 19.41 40.66
C LYS A 348 0.21 17.93 41.04
N ARG A 349 1.25 17.20 40.66
CA ARG A 349 1.39 15.74 40.85
C ARG A 349 2.77 15.41 41.39
N SER A 350 2.83 14.53 42.38
CA SER A 350 4.10 14.05 42.94
C SER A 350 4.86 13.19 41.92
N LYS A 351 6.17 13.03 42.14
CA LYS A 351 7.00 12.15 41.29
C LYS A 351 6.47 10.71 41.32
N GLU A 352 6.02 10.25 42.48
CA GLU A 352 5.46 8.91 42.70
C GLU A 352 4.17 8.72 41.90
N TRP A 353 3.31 9.74 41.91
CA TRP A 353 2.09 9.76 41.12
C TRP A 353 2.40 9.67 39.62
N LEU A 354 3.36 10.47 39.14
CA LEU A 354 3.75 10.47 37.73
C LEU A 354 4.37 9.14 37.30
N ARG A 355 5.19 8.51 38.16
CA ARG A 355 5.74 7.17 37.89
C ARG A 355 4.64 6.13 37.76
N ALA A 356 3.69 6.12 38.68
CA ALA A 356 2.58 5.17 38.67
C ALA A 356 1.65 5.39 37.45
N TRP A 357 1.35 6.64 37.13
CA TRP A 357 0.56 7.00 35.95
C TRP A 357 1.24 6.56 34.64
N LEU A 358 2.53 6.85 34.47
CA LEU A 358 3.27 6.52 33.25
C LEU A 358 3.48 5.02 33.04
N GLY A 359 3.41 4.21 34.11
CA GLY A 359 3.54 2.76 34.03
C GLY A 359 2.32 2.07 33.42
N ASP A 360 1.11 2.42 33.86
CA ASP A 360 -0.15 1.94 33.28
C ASP A 360 -1.29 2.93 33.59
N PRO A 361 -1.55 3.91 32.70
CA PRO A 361 -2.59 4.91 32.94
C PRO A 361 -4.00 4.30 33.08
N ALA A 362 -4.28 3.21 32.36
CA ALA A 362 -5.59 2.56 32.40
C ALA A 362 -5.82 1.83 33.73
N ALA A 363 -4.81 1.11 34.23
CA ALA A 363 -4.87 0.53 35.56
C ALA A 363 -4.92 1.60 36.66
N PHE A 364 -4.18 2.70 36.49
CA PHE A 364 -4.18 3.81 37.43
C PHE A 364 -5.56 4.45 37.57
N ILE A 365 -6.26 4.73 36.46
CA ILE A 365 -7.63 5.27 36.50
C ILE A 365 -8.59 4.29 37.20
N ARG A 366 -8.48 2.98 36.94
CA ARG A 366 -9.36 1.97 37.57
C ARG A 366 -9.20 1.92 39.09
N SER A 367 -8.00 2.19 39.62
CA SER A 367 -7.73 2.17 41.05
C SER A 367 -7.93 3.51 41.77
N HIS A 368 -8.25 4.58 41.04
CA HIS A 368 -8.40 5.94 41.57
C HIS A 368 -9.80 6.51 41.22
N PRO A 369 -10.81 6.29 42.08
CA PRO A 369 -12.20 6.69 41.82
C PRO A 369 -12.39 8.17 41.51
N GLU A 370 -11.52 9.04 42.01
CA GLU A 370 -11.53 10.48 41.74
C GLU A 370 -11.19 10.84 40.29
N LEU A 371 -10.62 9.91 39.53
CA LEU A 371 -10.27 10.09 38.11
C LEU A 371 -11.32 9.47 37.17
N LYS A 372 -12.45 8.99 37.70
CA LYS A 372 -13.48 8.29 36.91
C LYS A 372 -14.07 9.16 35.79
N SER A 373 -14.14 10.48 35.96
CA SER A 373 -14.63 11.43 34.94
C SER A 373 -13.59 11.81 33.89
N TRP A 374 -12.31 11.49 34.09
CA TRP A 374 -11.23 11.93 33.21
C TRP A 374 -11.40 11.48 31.76
N PRO A 375 -11.77 10.23 31.46
CA PRO A 375 -12.00 9.82 30.07
C PRO A 375 -13.02 10.73 29.36
N ASP A 376 -14.12 11.08 30.04
CA ASP A 376 -15.16 11.94 29.48
C ASP A 376 -14.64 13.38 29.29
N GLU A 377 -13.90 13.90 30.27
CA GLU A 377 -13.25 15.20 30.18
C GLU A 377 -12.30 15.28 28.97
N PHE A 378 -11.62 14.19 28.61
CA PHE A 378 -10.69 14.11 27.48
C PHE A 378 -11.32 13.53 26.19
N GLY A 379 -12.66 13.62 26.04
CA GLY A 379 -13.35 13.25 24.79
C GLY A 379 -13.37 11.75 24.52
N GLY A 380 -13.41 10.94 25.57
CA GLY A 380 -13.37 9.48 25.54
C GLY A 380 -11.96 8.89 25.35
N VAL A 381 -10.92 9.72 25.32
CA VAL A 381 -9.53 9.29 25.10
C VAL A 381 -8.81 9.12 26.42
N VAL A 382 -8.44 7.89 26.73
CA VAL A 382 -7.52 7.56 27.85
C VAL A 382 -6.09 7.57 27.33
N MET A 383 -5.15 8.11 28.12
CA MET A 383 -3.73 8.03 27.78
C MET A 383 -3.33 6.55 27.59
N PRO A 384 -2.89 6.12 26.40
CA PRO A 384 -2.52 4.73 26.20
C PRO A 384 -1.25 4.41 26.98
N ASN A 385 -1.06 3.14 27.33
CA ASN A 385 0.22 2.70 27.89
C ASN A 385 1.32 2.92 26.84
N GLN A 386 2.36 3.67 27.21
CA GLN A 386 3.46 4.02 26.32
C GLN A 386 4.59 2.97 26.32
N ASN A 387 4.39 1.85 27.04
CA ASN A 387 5.34 0.74 27.19
C ASN A 387 6.75 1.24 27.55
N LEU A 388 6.81 2.13 28.54
CA LEU A 388 8.05 2.76 28.98
C LEU A 388 8.81 1.84 29.94
N SER A 389 10.13 1.79 29.81
CA SER A 389 10.98 1.11 30.80
C SER A 389 11.02 1.89 32.12
N SER A 390 11.48 1.25 33.20
CA SER A 390 11.70 1.90 34.50
C SER A 390 12.65 3.10 34.41
N GLU A 391 13.66 3.00 33.55
CA GLU A 391 14.66 4.04 33.30
C GLU A 391 14.04 5.19 32.50
N GLU A 392 13.23 4.88 31.48
CA GLU A 392 12.50 5.87 30.68
C GLU A 392 11.48 6.64 31.54
N ILE A 393 10.71 5.94 32.38
CA ILE A 393 9.78 6.55 33.32
C ILE A 393 10.54 7.48 34.28
N SER A 394 11.65 7.01 34.85
CA SER A 394 12.44 7.82 35.78
C SER A 394 13.00 9.07 35.11
N ALA A 395 13.55 8.94 33.90
CA ALA A 395 14.06 10.07 33.12
C ALA A 395 12.94 11.06 32.76
N LEU A 396 11.78 10.57 32.31
CA LEU A 396 10.61 11.40 32.01
C LEU A 396 10.12 12.17 33.24
N VAL A 397 10.07 11.54 34.42
CA VAL A 397 9.65 12.22 35.65
C VAL A 397 10.64 13.32 36.05
N GLU A 398 11.95 13.10 35.89
CA GLU A 398 12.93 14.17 36.10
C GLU A 398 12.76 15.30 35.09
N PHE A 399 12.49 14.98 33.83
CA PHE A 399 12.22 15.98 32.80
C PHE A 399 10.95 16.79 33.09
N LEU A 400 9.83 16.14 33.42
CA LEU A 400 8.57 16.79 33.80
C LEU A 400 8.73 17.66 35.04
N GLY A 401 9.68 17.33 35.92
CA GLY A 401 10.10 18.17 37.04
C GLY A 401 10.72 19.52 36.64
N THR A 402 11.21 19.64 35.40
CA THR A 402 11.79 20.89 34.88
C THR A 402 10.78 21.81 34.18
N LEU A 403 9.53 21.34 33.99
CA LEU A 403 8.40 22.07 33.40
C LEU A 403 7.52 22.70 34.49
#